data_AF-A0A3E0PP58-F1
#
_entry.id   AF-A0A3E0PP58-F1
#
_cell.length_a   1.000
_cell.length_b   1.000
_cell.length_c   1.000
_cell.angle_alpha   90.00
_cell.angle_beta   90.00
_cell.angle_gamma   90.00
#
_symmetry.space_group_name_H-M   'P 1'
#
loop_
_entity.id
_entity.type
_entity.pdbx_description
1 polymer ?
#
loop_
_entity_poly.entity_id
_entity_poly.type
_entity_poly.pdbx_seq_one_letter_code
_entity_poly.pdbx_strand_id
1 'polypeptide(L)'
;MADERLIAQIRARQLLNLELLDTAQVATGDGCKNLSEWVALKLDVSLDTARNLVRTMRRTSDKPHLREALAAGSVSFDRVEALSRLEGEKDPFEHLDVAGVRRVAADRVEVSADDEADASREQFLVMQPALDESWWRLWGGLDGVTGAVIDRALTNRADALPELPDGTRGSGAWRKAIALYELATGGESPQAQVSVFVDTAQAVET
;
A
#
# COMPACT_ATOMS: atom_id res chain seq x y z
N MET A 1 13.11 -17.97 -14.18
CA MET A 1 12.99 -18.46 -12.78
C MET A 1 14.31 -18.50 -12.01
N ALA A 2 15.48 -18.54 -12.66
CA ALA A 2 16.77 -18.41 -11.97
C ALA A 2 16.98 -17.00 -11.37
N ASP A 3 16.48 -15.95 -12.04
CA ASP A 3 16.64 -14.57 -11.58
C ASP A 3 15.93 -14.31 -10.25
N GLU A 4 14.70 -14.80 -10.08
CA GLU A 4 13.97 -14.67 -8.82
C GLU A 4 14.68 -15.39 -7.67
N ARG A 5 15.28 -16.56 -7.96
CA ARG A 5 16.10 -17.29 -6.99
C ARG A 5 17.33 -16.46 -6.56
N LEU A 6 18.00 -15.81 -7.52
CA LEU A 6 19.14 -14.94 -7.22
C LEU A 6 18.71 -13.71 -6.41
N ILE A 7 17.56 -13.10 -6.76
CA ILE A 7 16.98 -11.98 -6.00
C ILE A 7 16.71 -12.42 -4.56
N ALA A 8 16.09 -13.57 -4.34
CA ALA A 8 15.84 -14.11 -3.00
C ALA A 8 17.14 -14.27 -2.19
N GLN A 9 18.18 -14.85 -2.80
CA GLN A 9 19.49 -15.02 -2.17
C GLN A 9 20.17 -13.68 -1.82
N ILE A 10 20.09 -12.69 -2.71
CA ILE A 10 20.59 -11.34 -2.46
C ILE A 10 19.81 -10.68 -1.32
N ARG A 11 18.47 -10.83 -1.30
CA ARG A 11 17.64 -10.31 -0.21
C ARG A 11 17.97 -10.97 1.12
N ALA A 12 18.21 -12.28 1.16
CA ALA A 12 18.67 -12.95 2.38
C ALA A 12 19.97 -12.33 2.91
N ARG A 13 20.95 -12.09 2.02
CA ARG A 13 22.20 -11.42 2.39
C ARG A 13 21.97 -10.01 2.89
N GLN A 14 21.06 -9.25 2.26
CA GLN A 14 20.71 -7.92 2.70
C GLN A 14 20.10 -7.93 4.12
N LEU A 15 19.19 -8.85 4.43
CA LEU A 15 18.61 -8.92 5.78
C LEU A 15 19.67 -9.22 6.84
N LEU A 16 20.63 -10.12 6.56
CA LEU A 16 21.77 -10.39 7.45
C LEU A 16 22.64 -9.14 7.67
N ASN A 17 22.95 -8.41 6.59
CA ASN A 17 23.73 -7.18 6.69
C ASN A 17 22.99 -6.11 7.50
N LEU A 18 21.68 -5.95 7.27
CA LEU A 18 20.86 -5.00 8.03
C LEU A 18 20.82 -5.32 9.52
N GLU A 19 20.81 -6.60 9.89
CA GLU A 19 20.82 -7.05 11.28
C GLU A 19 22.14 -6.73 11.99
N LEU A 20 23.27 -6.93 11.30
CA LEU A 20 24.58 -6.50 11.79
C LEU A 20 24.65 -4.98 11.96
N LEU A 21 24.08 -4.22 11.03
CA LEU A 21 24.05 -2.76 11.06
C LEU A 21 23.11 -2.22 12.15
N ASP A 22 21.96 -2.86 12.39
CA ASP A 22 21.04 -2.52 13.48
C ASP A 22 21.73 -2.72 14.84
N THR A 23 22.43 -3.86 14.99
CA THR A 23 23.20 -4.19 16.20
C THR A 23 24.32 -3.17 16.45
N ALA A 24 24.98 -2.71 15.40
CA ALA A 24 26.02 -1.68 15.48
C ALA A 24 25.45 -0.24 15.64
N GLN A 25 24.13 -0.07 15.67
CA GLN A 25 23.44 1.21 15.83
C GLN A 25 23.89 2.29 14.81
N VAL A 26 24.19 1.88 13.57
CA VAL A 26 24.76 2.79 12.55
C VAL A 26 23.83 3.96 12.22
N ALA A 27 22.52 3.77 12.34
CA ALA A 27 21.53 4.82 12.12
C ALA A 27 21.74 5.99 13.09
N THR A 28 21.96 5.70 14.37
CA THR A 28 22.23 6.72 15.40
C THR A 28 23.58 7.37 15.17
N GLY A 29 24.60 6.59 14.80
CA GLY A 29 25.94 7.11 14.49
C GLY A 29 25.94 8.12 13.33
N ASP A 30 25.09 7.88 12.33
CA ASP A 30 24.94 8.75 11.15
C ASP A 30 23.84 9.82 11.35
N GLY A 31 23.24 9.93 12.53
CA GLY A 31 22.24 10.96 12.86
C GLY A 31 20.83 10.73 12.29
N CYS A 32 20.53 9.55 11.76
CA CYS A 32 19.18 9.17 11.35
C CYS A 32 18.30 8.83 12.56
N LYS A 33 16.99 9.08 12.46
CA LYS A 33 16.05 8.80 13.56
C LYS A 33 15.86 7.31 13.81
N ASN A 34 15.95 6.50 12.77
CA ASN A 34 15.83 5.04 12.83
C ASN A 34 16.52 4.36 11.65
N LEU A 35 16.65 3.04 11.73
CA LEU A 35 17.30 2.24 10.69
C LEU A 35 16.58 2.32 9.33
N SER A 36 15.26 2.45 9.28
CA SER A 36 14.54 2.55 8.00
C SER A 36 14.88 3.83 7.23
N GLU A 37 15.01 4.96 7.91
CA GLU A 37 15.47 6.21 7.32
C GLU A 37 16.91 6.09 6.81
N TRP A 38 17.79 5.49 7.62
CA TRP A 38 19.18 5.23 7.24
C TRP A 38 19.28 4.33 5.99
N VAL A 39 18.48 3.25 5.94
CA VAL A 39 18.45 2.31 4.80
C VAL A 39 17.92 2.98 3.54
N ALA A 40 16.86 3.79 3.64
CA ALA A 40 16.33 4.54 2.51
C ALA A 40 17.41 5.44 1.90
N LEU A 41 18.15 6.16 2.74
CA LEU A 41 19.25 7.04 2.32
C LEU A 41 20.42 6.27 1.70
N LYS A 42 20.87 5.18 2.32
CA LYS A 42 22.09 4.46 1.88
C LYS A 42 21.87 3.57 0.66
N LEU A 43 20.66 3.03 0.49
CA LEU A 43 20.32 2.16 -0.63
C LEU A 43 19.62 2.88 -1.79
N ASP A 44 19.33 4.17 -1.64
CA ASP A 44 18.59 4.99 -2.61
C ASP A 44 17.24 4.34 -2.99
N VAL A 45 16.43 4.04 -1.97
CA VAL A 45 15.10 3.43 -2.13
C VAL A 45 14.04 4.23 -1.40
N SER A 46 12.78 4.06 -1.77
CA SER A 46 11.67 4.67 -1.04
C SER A 46 11.65 4.24 0.43
N LEU A 47 11.13 5.11 1.29
CA LEU A 47 11.01 4.82 2.73
C LEU A 47 10.15 3.56 2.97
N ASP A 48 9.14 3.31 2.15
CA ASP A 48 8.32 2.09 2.26
C ASP A 48 9.09 0.82 1.92
N THR A 49 9.97 0.87 0.91
CA THR A 49 10.87 -0.25 0.59
C THR A 49 11.84 -0.51 1.74
N ALA A 50 12.44 0.55 2.28
CA ALA A 50 13.36 0.46 3.41
C ALA A 50 12.68 -0.08 4.67
N ARG A 51 11.47 0.42 4.99
CA ARG A 51 10.63 -0.09 6.08
C ARG A 51 10.31 -1.57 5.89
N ASN A 52 9.96 -1.99 4.68
CA ASN A 52 9.65 -3.39 4.41
C ASN A 52 10.85 -4.31 4.66
N LEU A 53 12.05 -3.91 4.20
CA LEU A 53 13.29 -4.64 4.48
C LEU A 53 13.60 -4.72 5.98
N VAL A 54 13.56 -3.58 6.69
CA VAL A 54 13.88 -3.52 8.13
C VAL A 54 12.86 -4.29 8.97
N ARG A 55 11.57 -4.15 8.67
CA ARG A 55 10.50 -4.89 9.36
C ARG A 55 10.62 -6.39 9.12
N THR A 56 10.85 -6.80 7.88
CA THR A 56 11.04 -8.22 7.55
C THR A 56 12.28 -8.77 8.26
N MET A 57 13.39 -8.02 8.27
CA MET A 57 14.60 -8.38 9.02
C MET A 57 14.28 -8.64 10.49
N ARG A 58 13.64 -7.69 11.18
CA ARG A 58 13.33 -7.82 12.61
C ARG A 58 12.35 -8.96 12.91
N ARG A 59 11.26 -9.10 12.14
CA ARG A 59 10.23 -10.14 12.32
C ARG A 59 10.69 -11.57 12.05
N THR A 60 11.87 -11.72 11.44
CA THR A 60 12.43 -13.03 11.11
C THR A 60 13.69 -13.34 11.91
N SER A 61 14.03 -12.50 12.90
CA SER A 61 15.17 -12.71 13.80
C SER A 61 15.01 -13.98 14.65
N ASP A 62 13.78 -14.31 15.01
CA ASP A 62 13.36 -15.50 15.75
C ASP A 62 12.79 -16.61 14.85
N LYS A 63 12.79 -16.42 13.52
CA LYS A 63 12.24 -17.37 12.53
C LYS A 63 13.33 -17.81 11.54
N PRO A 64 14.35 -18.58 11.99
CA PRO A 64 15.51 -18.95 11.16
C PRO A 64 15.09 -19.76 9.92
N HIS A 65 14.06 -20.59 10.02
CA HIS A 65 13.52 -21.36 8.90
C HIS A 65 13.10 -20.47 7.70
N LEU A 66 12.57 -19.26 7.95
CA LEU A 66 12.22 -18.31 6.87
C LEU A 66 13.48 -17.71 6.23
N ARG A 67 14.50 -17.39 7.04
CA ARG A 67 15.79 -16.88 6.56
C ARG A 67 16.52 -17.92 5.73
N GLU A 68 16.48 -19.18 6.16
CA GLU A 68 17.08 -20.32 5.45
C GLU A 68 16.38 -20.58 4.12
N ALA A 69 15.04 -20.56 4.08
CA ALA A 69 14.28 -20.71 2.84
C ALA A 69 14.57 -19.59 1.83
N LEU A 70 14.65 -18.34 2.30
CA LEU A 70 15.05 -17.20 1.47
C LEU A 70 16.50 -17.34 0.96
N ALA A 71 17.43 -17.76 1.82
CA ALA A 71 18.83 -17.97 1.48
C ALA A 71 19.06 -19.15 0.52
N ALA A 72 18.21 -20.18 0.58
CA ALA A 72 18.20 -21.26 -0.41
C ALA A 72 17.65 -20.78 -1.78
N GLY A 73 16.89 -19.68 -1.76
CA GLY A 73 16.10 -19.17 -2.87
C GLY A 73 14.92 -20.08 -3.22
N SER A 74 14.45 -20.89 -2.26
CA SER A 74 13.23 -21.71 -2.41
C SER A 74 11.95 -20.90 -2.25
N VAL A 75 12.05 -19.74 -1.58
CA VAL A 75 10.94 -18.83 -1.31
C VAL A 75 11.36 -17.40 -1.66
N SER A 76 10.46 -16.65 -2.30
CA SER A 76 10.71 -15.24 -2.63
C SER A 76 10.68 -14.34 -1.39
N PHE A 77 11.27 -13.15 -1.51
CA PHE A 77 11.25 -12.17 -0.43
C PHE A 77 9.82 -11.77 -0.03
N ASP A 78 8.94 -11.54 -1.00
CA ASP A 78 7.54 -11.18 -0.75
C ASP A 78 6.78 -12.26 0.04
N ARG A 79 7.09 -13.53 -0.20
CA ARG A 79 6.48 -14.64 0.55
C ARG A 79 7.03 -14.71 1.97
N VAL A 80 8.34 -14.54 2.16
CA VAL A 80 8.93 -14.44 3.52
C VAL A 80 8.39 -13.24 4.29
N GLU A 81 8.26 -12.10 3.65
CA GLU A 81 7.64 -10.89 4.21
C GLU A 81 6.22 -11.17 4.70
N ALA A 82 5.40 -11.83 3.88
CA ALA A 82 4.05 -12.21 4.24
C ALA A 82 4.01 -13.23 5.40
N LEU A 83 4.81 -14.29 5.33
CA LEU A 83 4.90 -15.33 6.37
C LEU A 83 5.47 -14.81 7.69
N SER A 84 6.35 -13.81 7.67
CA SER A 84 6.96 -13.24 8.89
C SER A 84 5.94 -12.64 9.85
N ARG A 85 4.74 -12.26 9.35
CA ARG A 85 3.60 -11.75 10.12
C ARG A 85 2.83 -12.85 10.86
N LEU A 86 3.08 -14.12 10.54
CA LEU A 86 2.36 -15.27 11.07
C LEU A 86 3.22 -16.04 12.05
N GLU A 87 2.59 -16.64 13.04
CA GLU A 87 3.23 -17.57 13.98
C GLU A 87 3.27 -18.99 13.41
N GLY A 88 4.39 -19.70 13.63
CA GLY A 88 4.60 -21.08 13.17
C GLY A 88 6.00 -21.35 12.62
N GLU A 89 6.40 -22.63 12.60
CA GLU A 89 7.74 -23.09 12.20
C GLU A 89 7.86 -23.52 10.72
N LYS A 90 6.74 -23.67 10.01
CA LYS A 90 6.71 -24.07 8.61
C LYS A 90 5.64 -23.28 7.89
N ASP A 91 5.84 -23.06 6.58
CA ASP A 91 4.84 -22.46 5.69
C ASP A 91 3.67 -23.45 5.51
N PRO A 92 2.53 -23.27 6.19
CA PRO A 92 1.38 -24.15 6.03
C PRO A 92 0.53 -23.73 4.81
N PHE A 93 0.94 -22.66 4.13
CA PHE A 93 0.19 -21.98 3.08
C PHE A 93 0.87 -22.12 1.72
N GLU A 94 1.75 -23.12 1.52
CA GLU A 94 2.44 -23.39 0.24
C GLU A 94 1.47 -23.49 -0.96
N HIS A 95 0.22 -23.87 -0.71
CA HIS A 95 -0.85 -23.96 -1.69
C HIS A 95 -1.45 -22.60 -2.11
N LEU A 96 -1.12 -21.51 -1.42
CA LEU A 96 -1.57 -20.14 -1.69
C LEU A 96 -0.48 -19.33 -2.39
N ASP A 97 -0.88 -18.40 -3.26
CA ASP A 97 0.02 -17.38 -3.77
C ASP A 97 0.35 -16.32 -2.69
N VAL A 98 1.27 -15.40 -2.99
CA VAL A 98 1.68 -14.34 -2.06
C VAL A 98 0.49 -13.50 -1.59
N ALA A 99 -0.46 -13.20 -2.49
CA ALA A 99 -1.65 -12.43 -2.14
C ALA A 99 -2.54 -13.18 -1.13
N GLY A 100 -2.71 -14.49 -1.31
CA GLY A 100 -3.41 -15.37 -0.37
C GLY A 100 -2.73 -15.43 1.00
N VAL A 101 -1.40 -15.57 1.05
CA VAL A 101 -0.64 -15.54 2.32
C VAL A 101 -0.81 -14.18 3.02
N ARG A 102 -0.73 -13.06 2.27
CA ARG A 102 -0.96 -11.72 2.83
C ARG A 102 -2.36 -11.56 3.42
N ARG A 103 -3.38 -12.16 2.79
CA ARG A 103 -4.76 -12.16 3.33
C ARG A 103 -4.83 -12.93 4.65
N VAL A 104 -4.29 -14.14 4.69
CA VAL A 104 -4.27 -14.94 5.93
C VAL A 104 -3.46 -14.24 7.04
N ALA A 105 -2.35 -13.59 6.69
CA ALA A 105 -1.58 -12.77 7.62
C ALA A 105 -2.44 -11.63 8.17
N ALA A 106 -3.11 -10.86 7.30
CA ALA A 106 -3.96 -9.75 7.72
C ALA A 106 -5.09 -10.20 8.65
N ASP A 107 -5.71 -11.36 8.40
CA ASP A 107 -6.78 -11.91 9.24
C ASP A 107 -6.30 -12.36 10.64
N ARG A 108 -4.99 -12.59 10.81
CA ARG A 108 -4.39 -13.16 12.03
C ARG A 108 -3.51 -12.19 12.81
N VAL A 109 -3.14 -11.05 12.22
CA VAL A 109 -2.39 -10.03 12.94
C VAL A 109 -3.32 -9.42 13.98
N GLU A 110 -2.98 -9.61 15.26
CA GLU A 110 -3.55 -8.77 16.32
C GLU A 110 -3.08 -7.34 16.07
N VAL A 111 -4.02 -6.46 15.74
CA VAL A 111 -3.76 -5.02 15.67
C VAL A 111 -3.50 -4.56 17.10
N SER A 112 -2.29 -4.11 17.39
CA SER A 112 -1.98 -3.59 18.71
C SER A 112 -2.70 -2.25 18.93
N ALA A 113 -2.96 -1.90 20.19
CA ALA A 113 -3.58 -0.61 20.52
C ALA A 113 -2.73 0.58 20.03
N ASP A 114 -1.40 0.42 19.98
CA ASP A 114 -0.49 1.43 19.45
C ASP A 114 -0.59 1.53 17.93
N ASP A 115 -0.68 0.41 17.20
CA ASP A 115 -0.91 0.42 15.74
C ASP A 115 -2.26 1.06 15.39
N GLU A 116 -3.29 0.82 16.20
CA GLU A 116 -4.62 1.43 16.02
C GLU A 116 -4.59 2.94 16.32
N ALA A 117 -3.89 3.35 17.38
CA ALA A 117 -3.71 4.77 17.72
C ALA A 117 -2.91 5.52 16.64
N ASP A 118 -1.87 4.90 16.08
CA ASP A 118 -1.08 5.48 15.00
C ASP A 118 -1.90 5.55 13.70
N ALA A 119 -2.63 4.50 13.34
CA ALA A 119 -3.55 4.53 12.19
C ALA A 119 -4.64 5.61 12.33
N SER A 120 -5.06 5.92 13.57
CA SER A 120 -5.98 7.02 13.85
C SER A 120 -5.31 8.41 13.77
N ARG A 121 -4.07 8.55 14.25
CA ARG A 121 -3.35 9.84 14.26
C ARG A 121 -2.76 10.22 12.91
N GLU A 122 -2.37 9.23 12.12
CA GLU A 122 -1.73 9.41 10.82
C GLU A 122 -2.76 9.40 9.68
N GLN A 123 -4.06 9.53 9.96
CA GLN A 123 -5.06 9.61 8.90
C GLN A 123 -4.81 10.83 8.02
N PHE A 124 -4.90 10.62 6.72
CA PHE A 124 -4.74 11.68 5.77
C PHE A 124 -5.58 11.40 4.53
N LEU A 125 -5.99 12.48 3.89
CA LEU A 125 -6.61 12.46 2.57
C LEU A 125 -5.91 13.51 1.73
N VAL A 126 -5.32 13.08 0.62
CA VAL A 126 -4.65 13.96 -0.34
C VAL A 126 -5.50 14.05 -1.59
N MET A 127 -5.71 15.29 -2.01
CA MET A 127 -6.33 15.66 -3.27
C MET A 127 -5.30 16.41 -4.10
N GLN A 128 -4.94 15.87 -5.26
CA GLN A 128 -3.96 16.49 -6.16
C GLN A 128 -4.57 16.67 -7.55
N PRO A 129 -4.65 17.91 -8.07
CA PRO A 129 -5.07 18.14 -9.44
C PRO A 129 -3.99 17.68 -10.43
N ALA A 130 -4.43 17.29 -11.63
CA ALA A 130 -3.60 17.25 -12.82
C ALA A 130 -3.16 18.69 -13.18
N LEU A 131 -2.12 18.83 -14.00
CA LEU A 131 -1.56 20.15 -14.31
C LEU A 131 -2.57 21.10 -14.96
N ASP A 132 -3.54 20.53 -15.69
CA ASP A 132 -4.64 21.23 -16.35
C ASP A 132 -5.90 21.29 -15.48
N GLU A 133 -5.87 20.78 -14.25
CA GLU A 133 -7.03 20.71 -13.33
C GLU A 133 -8.24 19.91 -13.85
N SER A 134 -8.11 19.23 -15.00
CA SER A 134 -9.19 18.44 -15.62
C SER A 134 -9.47 17.12 -14.88
N TRP A 135 -8.50 16.68 -14.08
CA TRP A 135 -8.56 15.44 -13.34
C TRP A 135 -7.97 15.62 -11.95
N TRP A 136 -8.54 14.92 -10.96
CA TRP A 136 -8.04 14.93 -9.60
C TRP A 136 -7.67 13.51 -9.17
N ARG A 137 -6.49 13.37 -8.56
CA ARG A 137 -6.09 12.15 -7.87
C ARG A 137 -6.45 12.28 -6.40
N LEU A 138 -7.13 11.26 -5.89
CA LEU A 138 -7.54 11.14 -4.49
C LEU A 138 -6.90 9.88 -3.91
N TRP A 139 -6.16 10.03 -2.81
CA TRP A 139 -5.66 8.89 -2.03
C TRP A 139 -5.48 9.27 -0.58
N GLY A 140 -5.44 8.28 0.31
CA GLY A 140 -5.36 8.52 1.73
C GLY A 140 -5.10 7.26 2.53
N GLY A 141 -4.95 7.43 3.84
CA GLY A 141 -4.94 6.37 4.83
C GLY A 141 -5.99 6.68 5.89
N LEU A 142 -6.81 5.68 6.23
CA LEU A 142 -7.85 5.77 7.24
C LEU A 142 -7.67 4.62 8.24
N ASP A 143 -8.13 4.82 9.48
CA ASP A 143 -8.26 3.70 10.40
C ASP A 143 -9.29 2.68 9.88
N GLY A 144 -9.26 1.47 10.44
CA GLY A 144 -10.10 0.36 9.97
C GLY A 144 -11.60 0.64 10.09
N VAL A 145 -12.05 1.29 11.17
CA VAL A 145 -13.46 1.60 11.40
C VAL A 145 -13.92 2.66 10.41
N THR A 146 -13.21 3.78 10.30
CA THR A 146 -13.56 4.86 9.38
C THR A 146 -13.51 4.38 7.92
N GLY A 147 -12.47 3.63 7.56
CA GLY A 147 -12.35 3.02 6.23
C GLY A 147 -13.50 2.07 5.90
N ALA A 148 -13.91 1.20 6.83
CA ALA A 148 -15.03 0.29 6.63
C ALA A 148 -16.38 1.00 6.52
N VAL A 149 -16.58 2.09 7.28
CA VAL A 149 -17.79 2.93 7.18
C VAL A 149 -17.86 3.61 5.81
N ILE A 150 -16.76 4.21 5.36
CA ILE A 150 -16.69 4.89 4.06
C ILE A 150 -16.85 3.90 2.91
N ASP A 151 -16.16 2.76 2.92
CA ASP A 151 -16.28 1.76 1.87
C ASP A 151 -17.72 1.22 1.77
N ARG A 152 -18.37 0.99 2.91
CA ARG A 152 -19.78 0.56 2.96
C ARG A 152 -20.71 1.64 2.41
N ALA A 153 -20.53 2.89 2.81
CA ALA A 153 -21.36 3.99 2.32
C ALA A 153 -21.21 4.17 0.80
N LEU A 154 -19.97 4.14 0.29
CA LEU A 154 -19.68 4.21 -1.14
C LEU A 154 -20.25 3.03 -1.91
N THR A 155 -20.11 1.81 -1.39
CA THR A 155 -20.62 0.60 -2.03
C THR A 155 -22.15 0.61 -2.08
N ASN A 156 -22.81 0.91 -0.96
CA ASN A 156 -24.27 1.00 -0.92
C ASN A 156 -24.81 2.05 -1.88
N ARG A 157 -24.19 3.23 -1.93
CA ARG A 157 -24.63 4.29 -2.84
C ARG A 157 -24.32 3.95 -4.29
N ALA A 158 -23.15 3.37 -4.56
CA ALA A 158 -22.77 2.89 -5.88
C ALA A 158 -23.72 1.81 -6.39
N ASP A 159 -24.22 0.92 -5.53
CA ASP A 159 -25.19 -0.11 -5.91
C ASP A 159 -26.56 0.48 -6.25
N ALA A 160 -26.95 1.57 -5.58
CA ALA A 160 -28.21 2.28 -5.83
C ALA A 160 -28.21 3.14 -7.11
N LEU A 161 -27.05 3.38 -7.75
CA LEU A 161 -26.98 4.15 -8.99
C LEU A 161 -27.76 3.46 -10.13
N PRO A 162 -28.51 4.22 -10.94
CA PRO A 162 -29.22 3.66 -12.09
C PRO A 162 -28.27 3.06 -13.13
N GLU A 163 -28.83 2.33 -14.09
CA GLU A 163 -28.12 1.97 -15.32
C GLU A 163 -27.82 3.23 -16.13
N LEU A 164 -26.78 3.15 -16.97
CA LEU A 164 -26.44 4.21 -17.90
C LEU A 164 -27.55 4.32 -18.98
N PRO A 165 -27.64 5.46 -19.69
CA PRO A 165 -28.66 5.66 -20.72
C PRO A 165 -28.66 4.63 -21.84
N ASP A 166 -27.54 3.93 -22.05
CA ASP A 166 -27.38 2.84 -23.02
C ASP A 166 -27.80 1.46 -22.47
N GLY A 167 -28.37 1.40 -21.26
CA GLY A 167 -28.78 0.18 -20.56
C GLY A 167 -27.62 -0.63 -19.97
N THR A 168 -26.38 -0.11 -20.02
CA THR A 168 -25.23 -0.78 -19.41
C THR A 168 -25.03 -0.36 -17.97
N ARG A 169 -24.33 -1.20 -17.20
CA ARG A 169 -23.90 -0.85 -15.85
C ARG A 169 -22.48 -0.28 -15.93
N GLY A 170 -22.29 0.95 -15.45
CA GLY A 170 -20.97 1.54 -15.32
C GLY A 170 -20.03 0.66 -14.47
N SER A 171 -18.71 0.78 -14.69
CA SER A 171 -17.72 -0.01 -13.95
C SER A 171 -17.81 0.25 -12.44
N GLY A 172 -17.42 -0.73 -11.62
CA GLY A 172 -17.46 -0.59 -10.16
C GLY A 172 -16.65 0.62 -9.65
N ALA A 173 -15.49 0.89 -10.24
CA ALA A 173 -14.67 2.05 -9.93
C ALA A 173 -15.36 3.37 -10.30
N TRP A 174 -15.96 3.46 -11.48
CA TRP A 174 -16.73 4.64 -11.89
C TRP A 174 -17.92 4.87 -10.96
N ARG A 175 -18.69 3.81 -10.63
CA ARG A 175 -19.85 3.91 -9.74
C ARG A 175 -19.45 4.38 -8.33
N LYS A 176 -18.33 3.89 -7.78
CA LYS A 176 -17.80 4.39 -6.49
C LYS A 176 -17.39 5.87 -6.56
N ALA A 177 -16.82 6.33 -7.69
CA ALA A 177 -16.48 7.74 -7.87
C ALA A 177 -17.73 8.64 -7.92
N ILE A 178 -18.78 8.23 -8.64
CA ILE A 178 -20.07 8.96 -8.67
C ILE A 178 -20.76 8.93 -7.30
N ALA A 179 -20.73 7.78 -6.61
CA ALA A 179 -21.26 7.65 -5.26
C ALA A 179 -20.58 8.62 -4.27
N LEU A 180 -19.26 8.78 -4.38
CA LEU A 180 -18.53 9.75 -3.55
C LEU A 180 -19.02 11.19 -3.81
N TYR A 181 -19.22 11.56 -5.07
CA TYR A 181 -19.76 12.87 -5.45
C TYR A 181 -21.15 13.07 -4.84
N GLU A 182 -22.08 12.14 -5.07
CA GLU A 182 -23.45 12.24 -4.57
C GLU A 182 -23.51 12.30 -3.04
N LEU A 183 -22.64 11.57 -2.33
CA LEU A 183 -22.56 11.67 -0.88
C LEU A 183 -22.06 13.03 -0.41
N ALA A 184 -21.10 13.63 -1.14
CA ALA A 184 -20.56 14.95 -0.81
C ALA A 184 -21.53 16.10 -1.14
N THR A 185 -22.38 15.93 -2.15
CA THR A 185 -23.36 16.94 -2.59
C THR A 185 -24.76 16.75 -2.01
N GLY A 186 -24.99 15.71 -1.20
CA GLY A 186 -26.31 15.44 -0.60
C GLY A 186 -27.30 14.77 -1.55
N GLY A 187 -26.84 14.09 -2.60
CA GLY A 187 -27.62 13.25 -3.50
C GLY A 187 -27.70 13.75 -4.95
N GLU A 188 -27.01 14.84 -5.29
CA GLU A 188 -26.95 15.35 -6.65
C GLU A 188 -25.95 14.56 -7.48
N SER A 189 -26.35 14.09 -8.66
CA SER A 189 -25.44 13.43 -9.61
C SER A 189 -24.58 14.47 -10.36
N PRO A 190 -23.32 14.15 -10.69
CA PRO A 190 -22.45 15.11 -11.35
C PRO A 190 -22.95 15.38 -12.77
N GLN A 191 -23.04 16.65 -13.13
CA GLN A 191 -23.33 17.05 -14.50
C GLN A 191 -22.07 16.91 -15.35
N ALA A 192 -22.22 16.45 -16.60
CA ALA A 192 -21.11 16.41 -17.54
C ALA A 192 -20.56 17.84 -17.73
N GLN A 193 -19.31 18.04 -17.34
CA GLN A 193 -18.61 19.32 -17.53
C GLN A 193 -17.69 19.21 -18.74
N VAL A 194 -17.78 20.17 -19.65
CA VAL A 194 -16.86 20.31 -20.79
C VAL A 194 -15.89 21.44 -20.44
N SER A 195 -14.66 21.07 -20.05
CA SER A 195 -13.58 22.02 -19.82
C SER A 195 -12.93 22.38 -21.16
N VAL A 196 -13.11 23.62 -21.62
CA VAL A 196 -12.45 24.14 -22.83
C VAL A 196 -11.25 24.97 -22.41
N PHE A 197 -10.04 24.50 -22.73
CA PHE A 197 -8.83 25.31 -22.62
C PHE A 197 -8.73 26.21 -23.84
N VAL A 198 -8.89 27.52 -23.65
CA VAL A 198 -8.69 28.52 -24.70
C VAL A 198 -7.28 29.08 -24.54
N ASP A 199 -6.44 28.89 -25.56
CA ASP A 199 -5.20 29.65 -25.66
C ASP A 199 -5.57 31.12 -25.96
N THR A 200 -5.19 32.02 -25.05
CA THR A 200 -5.41 33.47 -25.20
C THR A 200 -4.82 34.05 -26.49
N ALA A 201 -3.81 33.39 -27.09
CA ALA A 201 -3.25 33.81 -28.37
C ALA A 201 -4.18 33.53 -29.58
N GLN A 202 -5.12 32.59 -29.46
CA GLN A 202 -6.09 32.25 -30.52
C GLN A 202 -7.45 32.94 -30.33
N ALA A 203 -7.67 33.64 -29.21
CA ALA A 203 -8.96 34.26 -28.87
C ALA A 203 -9.18 35.65 -29.52
N VAL A 204 -8.25 36.13 -30.35
CA VAL A 204 -8.25 37.52 -30.87
C VAL A 204 -8.46 37.62 -32.40
N GLU A 205 -8.57 36.51 -33.14
CA GLU A 205 -8.95 36.58 -34.56
C GLU A 205 -10.48 36.54 -34.71
N THR A 206 -11.09 37.72 -34.78
CA THR A 206 -12.43 37.95 -35.35
C THR A 206 -12.36 39.05 -36.39
#